data_AF-A0A2G9NCT7-F1
#
_entry.id   AF-A0A2G9NCT7-F1
#
_cell.length_a   1.000
_cell.length_b   1.000
_cell.length_c   1.000
_cell.angle_alpha   90.00
_cell.angle_beta   90.00
_cell.angle_gamma   90.00
#
_symmetry.space_group_name_H-M   'P 1'
#
loop_
_entity.id
_entity.type
_entity.pdbx_description
1 polymer ?
#
loop_
_entity_poly.entity_id
_entity_poly.type
_entity_poly.pdbx_seq_one_letter_code
_entity_poly.pdbx_strand_id
1 'polypeptide(L)'
;ASLPVQEYLSMPFDCMHKQYEIARHLPAPLYVLFVQASAYSQACDKKLLVTIEGNVEEAKALFKPPDDSQDDESDSDAEEEQTTKRRRPTLGVQLDDKRKEMLKKHPLSVYIVLNDLLNPDSVLGCLYTGDNGKKTPNPANRYQFDKVGIQDLSDYISELGHPYLWVQAMGGLHFPTDHPQPAVVADNALSASHMEKTIHLLRSRLQSRLSLHKQFASLGMYTF
;
A
#
# COMPACT_ATOMS: atom_id res chain seq x y z
N ALA A 1 -10.09 35.65 25.75
CA ALA A 1 -10.35 34.75 24.61
C ALA A 1 -9.29 35.01 23.56
N SER A 2 -8.31 34.13 23.42
CA SER A 2 -7.34 34.21 22.33
C SER A 2 -8.02 33.73 21.06
N LEU A 3 -8.32 34.65 20.14
CA LEU A 3 -8.60 34.29 18.75
C LEU A 3 -7.44 33.40 18.29
N PRO A 4 -7.71 32.20 17.73
CA PRO A 4 -6.63 31.31 17.43
C PRO A 4 -5.76 31.92 16.33
N VAL A 5 -4.45 31.96 16.56
CA VAL A 5 -3.39 32.38 15.62
C VAL A 5 -3.54 31.76 14.21
N GLN A 6 -4.33 30.69 14.11
CA GLN A 6 -4.76 29.96 12.93
C GLN A 6 -5.36 30.88 11.84
N GLU A 7 -6.14 31.90 12.21
CA GLU A 7 -6.75 32.84 11.24
C GLU A 7 -5.75 33.84 10.65
N TYR A 8 -4.65 34.12 11.36
CA TYR A 8 -3.65 35.12 10.94
C TYR A 8 -2.63 34.58 9.92
N LEU A 9 -2.53 33.25 9.77
CA LEU A 9 -1.50 32.60 8.96
C LEU A 9 -1.96 32.10 7.58
N SER A 10 -3.23 32.33 7.19
CA SER A 10 -3.79 32.03 5.85
C SER A 10 -3.22 30.75 5.19
N MET A 11 -3.18 29.65 5.95
CA MET A 11 -2.69 28.37 5.47
C MET A 11 -3.88 27.45 5.14
N PRO A 12 -3.83 26.65 4.06
CA PRO A 12 -4.90 25.76 3.64
C PRO A 12 -4.94 24.50 4.54
N PHE A 13 -5.19 24.70 5.84
CA PHE A 13 -5.14 23.63 6.84
C PHE A 13 -6.34 22.68 6.78
N ASP A 14 -7.50 23.11 6.28
CA ASP A 14 -8.72 22.28 6.34
C ASP A 14 -8.60 20.98 5.54
N CYS A 15 -7.97 21.04 4.36
CA CYS A 15 -7.79 19.84 3.53
C CYS A 15 -6.74 18.90 4.14
N MET A 16 -5.61 19.46 4.61
CA MET A 16 -4.57 18.68 5.27
C MET A 16 -5.04 18.05 6.57
N HIS A 17 -5.78 18.79 7.40
CA HIS A 17 -6.27 18.29 8.69
C HIS A 17 -7.23 17.11 8.50
N LYS A 18 -8.13 17.18 7.52
CA LYS A 18 -8.99 16.05 7.14
C LYS A 18 -8.19 14.81 6.75
N GLN A 19 -7.12 14.98 5.97
CA GLN A 19 -6.22 13.88 5.60
C GLN A 19 -5.53 13.26 6.82
N TYR A 20 -5.08 14.08 7.78
CA TYR A 20 -4.50 13.57 9.03
C TYR A 20 -5.50 12.80 9.90
N GLU A 21 -6.77 13.21 9.96
CA GLU A 21 -7.80 12.45 10.68
C GLU A 21 -8.07 11.08 10.04
N ILE A 22 -8.10 11.01 8.70
CA ILE A 22 -8.21 9.74 7.97
C ILE A 22 -6.96 8.88 8.19
N ALA A 23 -5.77 9.50 8.24
CA ALA A 23 -4.50 8.81 8.41
C ALA A 23 -4.43 8.00 9.72
N ARG A 24 -5.20 8.38 10.76
CA ARG A 24 -5.28 7.63 12.03
C ARG A 24 -5.81 6.20 11.86
N HIS A 25 -6.51 5.93 10.77
CA HIS A 25 -7.06 4.61 10.42
C HIS A 25 -6.21 3.86 9.40
N LEU A 26 -4.99 4.34 9.09
CA LEU A 26 -4.06 3.63 8.23
C LEU A 26 -3.27 2.57 9.02
N PRO A 27 -2.93 1.44 8.37
CA PRO A 27 -1.91 0.52 8.86
C PRO A 27 -0.58 1.26 9.09
N ALA A 28 0.20 0.80 10.08
CA ALA A 28 1.45 1.45 10.48
C ALA A 28 2.40 1.80 9.30
N PRO A 29 2.61 0.92 8.29
CA PRO A 29 3.47 1.25 7.14
C PRO A 29 2.92 2.38 6.28
N LEU A 30 1.60 2.42 6.06
CA LEU A 30 0.95 3.47 5.28
C LEU A 30 0.92 4.80 6.05
N TYR A 31 0.77 4.75 7.37
CA TYR A 31 0.87 5.95 8.22
C TYR A 31 2.27 6.57 8.16
N VAL A 32 3.31 5.75 8.34
CA VAL A 32 4.71 6.21 8.23
C VAL A 32 4.97 6.79 6.84
N LEU A 33 4.55 6.08 5.78
CA LEU A 33 4.68 6.57 4.41
C LEU A 33 4.00 7.94 4.23
N PHE A 34 2.77 8.08 4.70
CA PHE A 34 2.00 9.32 4.59
C PHE A 34 2.69 10.49 5.31
N VAL A 35 3.13 10.28 6.55
CA VAL A 35 3.81 11.33 7.35
C VAL A 35 5.11 11.75 6.68
N GLN A 36 5.94 10.78 6.27
CA GLN A 36 7.24 11.08 5.65
C GLN A 36 7.08 11.73 4.27
N ALA A 37 6.15 11.27 3.44
CA ALA A 37 5.87 11.87 2.15
C ALA A 37 5.30 13.29 2.29
N SER A 38 4.39 13.50 3.26
CA SER A 38 3.82 14.82 3.54
C SER A 38 4.86 15.80 4.07
N ALA A 39 5.78 15.33 4.92
CA ALA A 39 6.90 16.14 5.42
C ALA A 39 7.86 16.51 4.29
N TYR A 40 8.23 15.55 3.44
CA TYR A 40 9.09 15.79 2.29
C TYR A 40 8.46 16.75 1.26
N SER A 41 7.17 16.61 0.97
CA SER A 41 6.42 17.53 0.11
C SER A 41 6.49 18.99 0.61
N GLN A 42 6.30 19.19 1.92
CA GLN A 42 6.33 20.51 2.52
C GLN A 42 7.74 21.11 2.59
N ALA A 43 8.74 20.30 2.91
CA ALA A 43 10.11 20.76 3.15
C ALA A 43 10.95 20.90 1.88
N CYS A 44 10.84 19.94 0.95
CA CYS A 44 11.75 19.81 -0.17
C CYS A 44 11.05 19.99 -1.53
N ASP A 45 9.77 19.58 -1.64
CA ASP A 45 9.16 19.40 -2.94
C ASP A 45 7.64 19.63 -3.00
N LYS A 46 7.26 20.90 -3.18
CA LYS A 46 5.84 21.32 -3.27
C LYS A 46 5.08 20.76 -4.48
N LYS A 47 5.76 20.12 -5.44
CA LYS A 47 5.12 19.48 -6.60
C LYS A 47 4.69 18.05 -6.32
N LEU A 48 5.13 17.49 -5.19
CA LEU A 48 4.73 16.17 -4.73
C LEU A 48 3.41 16.28 -3.99
N LEU A 49 2.37 15.63 -4.50
CA LEU A 49 1.04 15.60 -3.87
C LEU A 49 0.86 14.27 -3.16
N VAL A 50 0.33 14.33 -1.93
CA VAL A 50 0.01 13.15 -1.12
C VAL A 50 -1.45 13.20 -0.73
N THR A 51 -2.19 12.15 -1.06
CA THR A 51 -3.61 12.01 -0.72
C THR A 51 -3.90 10.59 -0.22
N ILE A 52 -4.88 10.47 0.67
CA ILE A 52 -5.43 9.21 1.13
C ILE A 52 -6.82 9.08 0.51
N GLU A 53 -7.07 7.95 -0.14
CA GLU A 53 -8.37 7.62 -0.73
C GLU A 53 -8.85 6.25 -0.25
N GLY A 54 -10.17 6.05 -0.24
CA GLY A 54 -10.79 4.79 0.15
C GLY A 54 -11.97 4.96 1.11
N ASN A 55 -12.41 3.83 1.69
CA ASN A 55 -13.55 3.79 2.60
C ASN A 55 -13.11 3.91 4.06
N VAL A 56 -13.42 5.05 4.69
CA VAL A 56 -12.99 5.38 6.05
C VAL A 56 -13.80 4.60 7.09
N GLU A 57 -15.07 4.34 6.81
CA GLU A 57 -15.98 3.60 7.68
C GLU A 57 -15.56 2.14 7.81
N GLU A 58 -15.20 1.50 6.69
CA GLU A 58 -14.71 0.12 6.66
C GLU A 58 -13.35 0.01 7.37
N ALA A 59 -12.46 0.98 7.18
CA ALA A 59 -11.18 1.02 7.88
C ALA A 59 -11.35 1.16 9.40
N LYS A 60 -12.30 1.97 9.85
CA LYS A 60 -12.64 2.10 11.28
C LYS A 60 -13.15 0.79 11.88
N ALA A 61 -13.93 0.02 11.12
CA ALA A 61 -14.45 -1.26 11.57
C ALA A 61 -13.33 -2.29 11.82
N LEU A 62 -12.23 -2.24 11.05
CA LEU A 62 -11.06 -3.11 11.25
C LEU A 62 -10.29 -2.82 12.54
N PHE A 63 -10.41 -1.61 13.09
CA PHE A 63 -9.75 -1.21 14.34
C PHE A 63 -10.56 -1.54 15.59
N LYS A 64 -11.86 -1.83 15.47
CA LYS A 64 -12.64 -2.26 16.62
C LYS A 64 -12.15 -3.65 17.04
N PRO A 65 -11.73 -3.86 18.29
CA PRO A 65 -11.58 -5.23 18.79
C PRO A 65 -12.93 -5.94 18.61
N PRO A 66 -12.93 -7.27 18.37
CA PRO A 66 -14.16 -8.04 18.52
C PRO A 66 -14.71 -7.74 19.90
N ASP A 67 -15.94 -7.21 19.98
CA ASP A 67 -16.60 -6.93 21.26
C ASP A 67 -16.54 -8.19 22.12
N ASP A 68 -16.15 -8.01 23.38
CA ASP A 68 -16.11 -9.04 24.40
C ASP A 68 -17.45 -9.80 24.43
N SER A 69 -17.34 -11.12 24.52
CA SER A 69 -18.39 -12.07 24.84
C SER A 69 -19.38 -11.54 25.89
N GLN A 70 -20.66 -11.46 25.53
CA GLN A 70 -21.72 -11.79 26.48
C GLN A 70 -22.20 -13.20 26.16
N ASP A 71 -21.89 -14.08 27.10
CA ASP A 71 -22.49 -15.39 27.26
C ASP A 71 -24.01 -15.22 27.41
N ASP A 72 -24.77 -15.61 26.39
CA ASP A 72 -26.16 -16.02 26.57
C ASP A 72 -26.20 -17.53 26.31
N GLU A 73 -25.93 -18.30 27.37
CA GLU A 73 -26.40 -19.67 27.52
C GLU A 73 -27.93 -19.65 27.43
N SER A 74 -28.45 -19.83 26.21
CA SER A 74 -29.87 -20.03 25.98
C SER A 74 -30.08 -21.45 25.48
N ASP A 75 -30.33 -22.32 26.46
CA ASP A 75 -30.90 -23.65 26.30
C ASP A 75 -32.29 -23.53 25.68
N SER A 76 -32.46 -24.06 24.47
CA SER A 76 -33.77 -24.33 23.89
C SER A 76 -33.66 -25.48 22.91
N ASP A 77 -33.91 -26.66 23.47
CA ASP A 77 -34.30 -27.90 22.81
C ASP A 77 -35.57 -27.67 21.96
N ALA A 78 -35.46 -27.84 20.64
CA ALA A 78 -36.58 -28.04 19.74
C ALA A 78 -36.09 -28.67 18.43
N GLU A 79 -36.36 -29.96 18.27
CA GLU A 79 -36.23 -30.63 16.99
C GLU A 79 -37.08 -29.95 15.91
N GLU A 80 -36.46 -29.67 14.76
CA GLU A 80 -37.18 -29.74 13.50
C GLU A 80 -36.21 -30.12 12.36
N GLU A 81 -36.33 -31.35 11.90
CA GLU A 81 -35.82 -31.81 10.61
C GLU A 81 -36.37 -30.93 9.48
N GLN A 82 -35.54 -30.06 8.92
CA GLN A 82 -35.79 -29.54 7.57
C GLN A 82 -34.57 -29.73 6.67
N THR A 83 -34.75 -30.69 5.78
CA THR A 83 -33.87 -31.09 4.70
C THR A 83 -33.59 -29.93 3.73
N THR A 84 -32.50 -29.20 3.93
CA THR A 84 -31.85 -28.47 2.84
C THR A 84 -30.46 -29.05 2.63
N LYS A 85 -30.31 -29.78 1.51
CA LYS A 85 -29.05 -30.39 1.06
C LYS A 85 -28.00 -29.29 0.85
N ARG A 86 -27.33 -28.87 1.93
CA ARG A 86 -26.11 -28.07 1.90
C ARG A 86 -25.04 -28.89 1.20
N ARG A 87 -24.88 -28.66 -0.11
CA ARG A 87 -23.75 -29.16 -0.90
C ARG A 87 -22.47 -28.79 -0.17
N ARG A 88 -21.72 -29.81 0.29
CA ARG A 88 -20.36 -29.63 0.83
C ARG A 88 -19.53 -28.89 -0.23
N PRO A 89 -18.93 -27.74 0.08
CA PRO A 89 -18.09 -27.04 -0.88
C PRO A 89 -16.92 -27.95 -1.26
N THR A 90 -16.69 -28.08 -2.57
CA THR A 90 -15.55 -28.80 -3.12
C THR A 90 -14.25 -28.14 -2.66
N LEU A 91 -13.21 -28.94 -2.37
CA LEU A 91 -11.92 -28.47 -1.83
C LEU A 91 -11.32 -27.30 -2.64
N GLY A 92 -11.52 -27.26 -3.96
CA GLY A 92 -11.09 -26.17 -4.82
C GLY A 92 -11.76 -24.83 -4.49
N VAL A 93 -13.07 -24.83 -4.23
CA VAL A 93 -13.82 -23.61 -3.85
C VAL A 93 -13.32 -23.08 -2.51
N GLN A 94 -13.01 -23.96 -1.56
CA GLN A 94 -12.45 -23.56 -0.26
C GLN A 94 -11.05 -22.94 -0.37
N LEU A 95 -10.22 -23.41 -1.30
CA LEU A 95 -8.89 -22.83 -1.53
C LEU A 95 -8.98 -21.47 -2.21
N ASP A 96 -9.89 -21.30 -3.17
CA ASP A 96 -10.10 -20.02 -3.84
C ASP A 96 -10.61 -18.95 -2.88
N ASP A 97 -11.52 -19.29 -1.97
CA ASP A 97 -11.98 -18.37 -0.92
C ASP A 97 -10.83 -17.99 0.03
N LYS A 98 -9.98 -18.94 0.41
CA LYS A 98 -8.77 -18.65 1.22
C LYS A 98 -7.77 -17.75 0.50
N ARG A 99 -7.58 -17.92 -0.81
CA ARG A 99 -6.72 -17.05 -1.63
C ARG A 99 -7.27 -15.62 -1.65
N LYS A 100 -8.57 -15.47 -1.90
CA LYS A 100 -9.23 -14.15 -1.91
C LYS A 100 -9.13 -13.46 -0.55
N GLU A 101 -9.34 -14.19 0.53
CA GLU A 101 -9.22 -13.65 1.88
C GLU A 101 -7.78 -13.20 2.19
N MET A 102 -6.78 -14.01 1.83
CA MET A 102 -5.37 -13.68 2.06
C MET A 102 -4.87 -12.50 1.22
N LEU A 103 -5.44 -12.29 0.03
CA LEU A 103 -5.09 -11.20 -0.89
C LEU A 103 -6.03 -9.98 -0.74
N LYS A 104 -6.86 -9.96 0.31
CA LYS A 104 -7.80 -8.87 0.55
C LYS A 104 -7.05 -7.55 0.72
N LYS A 105 -7.44 -6.56 -0.08
CA LYS A 105 -6.88 -5.21 -0.02
C LYS A 105 -7.38 -4.47 1.21
N HIS A 106 -6.54 -3.61 1.76
CA HIS A 106 -6.96 -2.66 2.78
C HIS A 106 -7.92 -1.61 2.15
N PRO A 107 -9.00 -1.20 2.83
CA PRO A 107 -10.00 -0.27 2.29
C PRO A 107 -9.48 1.16 2.06
N LEU A 108 -8.35 1.52 2.67
CA LEU A 108 -7.65 2.79 2.45
C LEU A 108 -6.32 2.58 1.72
N SER A 109 -6.01 3.51 0.81
CA SER A 109 -4.77 3.56 0.03
C SER A 109 -4.17 4.97 0.07
N VAL A 110 -2.84 5.04 0.02
CA VAL A 110 -2.09 6.30 -0.05
C VAL A 110 -1.60 6.51 -1.47
N TYR A 111 -1.90 7.68 -2.04
CA TYR A 111 -1.50 8.10 -3.37
C TYR A 111 -0.42 9.17 -3.26
N ILE A 112 0.70 8.92 -3.94
CA ILE A 112 1.78 9.89 -4.11
C ILE A 112 1.84 10.22 -5.59
N VAL A 113 1.51 11.47 -5.94
CA VAL A 113 1.46 11.93 -7.33
C VAL A 113 2.66 12.82 -7.60
N LEU A 114 3.43 12.42 -8.62
CA LEU A 114 4.45 13.24 -9.27
C LEU A 114 3.83 13.69 -10.60
N ASN A 115 3.82 15.00 -10.89
CA ASN A 115 3.09 15.60 -12.03
C ASN A 115 3.65 15.27 -13.44
N ASP A 116 4.01 14.02 -13.73
CA ASP A 116 4.57 13.62 -15.03
C ASP A 116 3.75 12.51 -15.71
N LEU A 117 3.41 12.75 -16.98
CA LEU A 117 2.59 11.89 -17.83
C LEU A 117 3.47 10.83 -18.51
N LEU A 118 3.77 9.72 -17.83
CA LEU A 118 4.44 8.56 -18.44
C LEU A 118 3.83 7.24 -17.96
N ASN A 119 3.95 6.19 -18.79
CA ASN A 119 3.49 4.85 -18.46
C ASN A 119 4.26 4.32 -17.21
N PRO A 120 3.55 4.01 -16.10
CA PRO A 120 4.16 3.64 -14.82
C PRO A 120 4.99 2.35 -14.88
N ASP A 121 4.60 1.37 -15.69
CA ASP A 121 5.25 0.05 -15.74
C ASP A 121 6.70 0.14 -16.22
N SER A 122 6.99 1.13 -17.07
CA SER A 122 8.33 1.36 -17.63
C SER A 122 9.23 2.27 -16.76
N VAL A 123 8.65 2.90 -15.74
CA VAL A 123 9.31 3.88 -14.86
C VAL A 123 9.69 3.25 -13.53
N LEU A 124 8.82 2.42 -12.95
CA LEU A 124 9.00 1.93 -11.58
C LEU A 124 9.93 0.72 -11.46
N GLY A 125 10.03 -0.10 -12.52
CA GLY A 125 10.84 -1.31 -12.52
C GLY A 125 12.35 -1.03 -12.39
N CYS A 126 13.05 -1.84 -11.59
CA CYS A 126 14.51 -1.73 -11.36
C CYS A 126 14.96 -0.34 -10.89
N LEU A 127 14.12 0.38 -10.14
CA LEU A 127 14.53 1.65 -9.53
C LEU A 127 15.71 1.43 -8.58
N TYR A 128 15.63 0.36 -7.79
CA TYR A 128 16.76 -0.22 -7.10
C TYR A 128 17.29 -1.38 -7.93
N THR A 129 18.60 -1.63 -7.85
CA THR A 129 19.27 -2.66 -8.65
C THR A 129 18.67 -4.03 -8.40
N GLY A 130 18.15 -4.67 -9.44
CA GLY A 130 17.58 -6.03 -9.38
C GLY A 130 16.14 -6.12 -8.84
N ASP A 131 15.55 -5.00 -8.40
CA ASP A 131 14.17 -4.98 -7.90
C ASP A 131 13.15 -4.87 -9.04
N ASN A 132 12.62 -6.02 -9.46
CA ASN A 132 11.63 -6.12 -10.52
C ASN A 132 10.18 -6.13 -10.02
N GLY A 133 9.96 -6.09 -8.70
CA GLY A 133 8.63 -6.12 -8.11
C GLY A 133 7.79 -7.34 -8.50
N LYS A 134 8.42 -8.51 -8.72
CA LYS A 134 7.70 -9.77 -9.03
C LYS A 134 7.72 -10.80 -7.91
N LYS A 135 8.64 -10.65 -6.94
CA LYS A 135 8.82 -11.57 -5.83
C LYS A 135 8.33 -10.93 -4.55
N THR A 136 7.80 -11.74 -3.63
CA THR A 136 7.42 -11.25 -2.32
C THR A 136 8.67 -10.87 -1.49
N PRO A 137 8.72 -9.65 -0.91
CA PRO A 137 9.82 -9.22 -0.04
C PRO A 137 9.90 -10.00 1.28
N ASN A 138 8.76 -10.46 1.79
CA ASN A 138 8.69 -11.16 3.07
C ASN A 138 8.87 -12.67 2.87
N PRO A 139 9.92 -13.30 3.43
CA PRO A 139 10.11 -14.74 3.34
C PRO A 139 8.94 -15.55 3.89
N ALA A 140 8.23 -15.04 4.91
CA ALA A 140 7.08 -15.72 5.49
C ALA A 140 5.91 -15.89 4.50
N ASN A 141 5.75 -14.94 3.57
CA ASN A 141 4.67 -14.98 2.58
C ASN A 141 4.80 -16.19 1.66
N ARG A 142 6.03 -16.68 1.40
CA ARG A 142 6.24 -17.88 0.59
C ARG A 142 5.54 -19.11 1.18
N TYR A 143 5.67 -19.31 2.49
CA TYR A 143 5.00 -20.39 3.19
C TYR A 143 3.48 -20.20 3.28
N GLN A 144 3.02 -18.94 3.37
CA GLN A 144 1.58 -18.65 3.36
C GLN A 144 0.97 -18.93 1.99
N PHE A 145 1.68 -18.58 0.91
CA PHE A 145 1.27 -18.82 -0.47
C PHE A 145 1.20 -20.30 -0.79
N ASP A 146 2.20 -21.09 -0.36
CA ASP A 146 2.21 -22.54 -0.53
C ASP A 146 0.98 -23.19 0.15
N LYS A 147 0.58 -22.71 1.34
CA LYS A 147 -0.60 -23.23 2.07
C LYS A 147 -1.93 -23.02 1.35
N VAL A 148 -2.05 -21.96 0.55
CA VAL A 148 -3.25 -21.67 -0.24
C VAL A 148 -3.09 -22.00 -1.72
N GLY A 149 -1.98 -22.63 -2.10
CA GLY A 149 -1.68 -23.03 -3.47
C GLY A 149 -1.46 -21.87 -4.44
N ILE A 150 -0.91 -20.74 -3.99
CA ILE A 150 -0.41 -19.68 -4.86
C ILE A 150 1.01 -20.04 -5.27
N GLN A 151 1.23 -20.30 -6.56
CA GLN A 151 2.53 -20.75 -7.08
C GLN A 151 3.42 -19.58 -7.52
N ASP A 152 2.85 -18.59 -8.21
CA ASP A 152 3.53 -17.37 -8.63
C ASP A 152 2.71 -16.14 -8.23
N LEU A 153 3.37 -15.18 -7.59
CA LEU A 153 2.74 -13.89 -7.26
C LEU A 153 2.50 -13.05 -8.53
N SER A 154 3.25 -13.33 -9.60
CA SER A 154 3.16 -12.61 -10.87
C SER A 154 1.75 -12.61 -11.46
N ASP A 155 0.98 -13.67 -11.22
CA ASP A 155 -0.40 -13.80 -11.69
C ASP A 155 -1.34 -12.76 -11.07
N TYR A 156 -0.97 -12.20 -9.91
CA TYR A 156 -1.77 -11.25 -9.14
C TYR A 156 -1.26 -9.81 -9.26
N ILE A 157 -0.13 -9.57 -9.93
CA ILE A 157 0.48 -8.23 -10.04
C ILE A 157 -0.45 -7.25 -10.77
N SER A 158 -1.14 -7.70 -11.81
CA SER A 158 -2.06 -6.85 -12.57
C SER A 158 -3.21 -6.33 -11.73
N GLU A 159 -3.62 -7.08 -10.70
CA GLU A 159 -4.70 -6.72 -9.80
C GLU A 159 -4.19 -5.99 -8.55
N LEU A 160 -3.13 -6.49 -7.92
CA LEU A 160 -2.66 -6.04 -6.60
C LEU A 160 -1.54 -4.99 -6.68
N GLY A 161 -0.87 -4.89 -7.82
CA GLY A 161 0.32 -4.08 -8.02
C GLY A 161 1.62 -4.82 -7.69
N HIS A 162 2.73 -4.11 -7.89
CA HIS A 162 4.08 -4.64 -7.73
C HIS A 162 4.62 -4.46 -6.30
N PRO A 163 5.02 -5.52 -5.60
CA PRO A 163 5.63 -5.42 -4.26
C PRO A 163 7.12 -5.06 -4.33
N TYR A 164 7.43 -3.87 -4.82
CA TYR A 164 8.81 -3.38 -4.89
C TYR A 164 9.44 -3.23 -3.50
N LEU A 165 10.73 -3.57 -3.38
CA LEU A 165 11.51 -3.41 -2.15
C LEU A 165 11.63 -1.94 -1.75
N TRP A 166 11.83 -1.04 -2.72
CA TRP A 166 11.94 0.40 -2.43
C TRP A 166 10.63 0.97 -1.86
N VAL A 167 9.47 0.43 -2.25
CA VAL A 167 8.16 0.82 -1.68
C VAL A 167 8.07 0.38 -0.23
N GLN A 168 8.50 -0.86 0.08
CA GLN A 168 8.53 -1.35 1.46
C GLN A 168 9.41 -0.47 2.33
N ALA A 169 10.62 -0.13 1.85
CA ALA A 169 11.54 0.76 2.56
C ALA A 169 10.94 2.16 2.78
N MET A 170 10.26 2.73 1.78
CA MET A 170 9.52 3.98 1.94
C MET A 170 8.37 3.89 2.95
N GLY A 171 7.76 2.71 3.13
CA GLY A 171 6.80 2.43 4.20
C GLY A 171 7.45 2.11 5.55
N GLY A 172 8.77 2.20 5.68
CA GLY A 172 9.50 1.85 6.89
C GLY A 172 9.61 0.35 7.14
N LEU A 173 9.29 -0.49 6.15
CA LEU A 173 9.40 -1.94 6.24
C LEU A 173 10.73 -2.42 5.66
N HIS A 174 11.42 -3.27 6.42
CA HIS A 174 12.61 -3.97 6.00
C HIS A 174 12.49 -5.45 6.38
N PHE A 175 12.89 -6.33 5.47
CA PHE A 175 12.83 -7.78 5.66
C PHE A 175 14.27 -8.32 5.63
N PRO A 176 15.00 -8.31 6.76
CA PRO A 176 16.36 -8.82 6.81
C PRO A 176 16.37 -10.33 6.51
N THR A 177 17.29 -10.76 5.65
CA THR A 177 17.59 -12.19 5.44
C THR A 177 18.63 -12.72 6.41
N ASP A 178 19.45 -11.84 6.98
CA ASP A 178 20.71 -12.24 7.61
C ASP A 178 20.68 -12.19 9.14
N HIS A 179 19.69 -11.52 9.75
CA HIS A 179 19.60 -11.35 11.20
C HIS A 179 18.15 -11.56 11.70
N PRO A 180 17.94 -12.38 12.73
CA PRO A 180 16.61 -12.57 13.32
C PRO A 180 16.16 -11.29 14.03
N GLN A 181 15.03 -10.73 13.60
CA GLN A 181 14.36 -9.61 14.29
C GLN A 181 13.00 -10.06 14.86
N PRO A 182 12.57 -9.55 16.03
CA PRO A 182 11.41 -10.08 16.76
C PRO A 182 10.06 -9.81 16.06
N ALA A 183 9.97 -8.78 15.22
CA ALA A 183 8.83 -8.50 14.35
C ALA A 183 9.23 -7.38 13.37
N VAL A 184 8.70 -7.39 12.15
CA VAL A 184 8.88 -6.27 11.22
C VAL A 184 7.92 -5.16 11.62
N VAL A 185 8.47 -4.03 12.06
CA VAL A 185 7.71 -2.83 12.45
C VAL A 185 8.05 -1.69 11.51
N ALA A 186 7.08 -0.84 11.20
CA ALA A 186 7.30 0.33 10.35
C ALA A 186 8.21 1.36 11.06
N ASP A 187 9.38 1.61 10.48
CA ASP A 187 10.38 2.54 10.99
C ASP A 187 10.38 3.88 10.22
N ASN A 188 10.22 4.98 10.96
CA ASN A 188 10.27 6.34 10.44
C ASN A 188 11.66 6.70 9.90
N ALA A 189 12.74 6.29 10.57
CA ALA A 189 14.10 6.66 10.15
C ALA A 189 14.46 5.97 8.82
N LEU A 190 14.12 4.68 8.70
CA LEU A 190 14.24 3.95 7.43
C LEU A 190 13.45 4.65 6.32
N SER A 191 12.17 4.96 6.55
CA SER A 191 11.32 5.63 5.56
C SER A 191 11.90 6.98 5.13
N ALA A 192 12.29 7.84 6.09
CA ALA A 192 12.86 9.15 5.82
C ALA A 192 14.12 9.08 4.94
N SER A 193 15.05 8.18 5.29
CA SER A 193 16.30 8.00 4.52
C SER A 193 16.07 7.52 3.09
N HIS A 194 15.00 6.76 2.85
CA HIS A 194 14.65 6.25 1.52
C HIS A 194 13.76 7.22 0.74
N MET A 195 13.02 8.11 1.40
CA MET A 195 12.09 9.05 0.77
C MET A 195 12.82 9.94 -0.24
N GLU A 196 13.80 10.72 0.21
CA GLU A 196 14.54 11.66 -0.65
C GLU A 196 15.24 10.93 -1.80
N LYS A 197 15.99 9.87 -1.47
CA LYS A 197 16.71 9.05 -2.46
C LYS A 197 15.77 8.51 -3.53
N THR A 198 14.61 8.00 -3.15
CA THR A 198 13.68 7.34 -4.07
C THR A 198 12.96 8.36 -4.95
N ILE A 199 12.49 9.48 -4.38
CA ILE A 199 11.89 10.56 -5.18
C ILE A 199 12.91 11.14 -6.17
N HIS A 200 14.17 11.28 -5.77
CA HIS A 200 15.25 11.70 -6.68
C HIS A 200 15.45 10.72 -7.84
N LEU A 201 15.52 9.41 -7.56
CA LEU A 201 15.66 8.38 -8.59
C LEU A 201 14.45 8.35 -9.55
N LEU A 202 13.22 8.50 -9.03
CA LEU A 202 12.01 8.56 -9.85
C LEU A 202 12.07 9.74 -10.82
N ARG A 203 12.43 10.92 -10.32
CA ARG A 203 12.57 12.13 -11.16
C ARG A 203 13.65 12.00 -12.21
N SER A 204 14.83 11.51 -11.81
CA SER A 204 15.95 11.28 -12.73
C SER A 204 15.51 10.35 -13.87
N ARG A 205 14.82 9.26 -13.53
CA ARG A 205 14.30 8.31 -14.52
C ARG A 205 13.22 8.88 -15.42
N LEU A 206 12.27 9.65 -14.88
CA LEU A 206 11.24 10.35 -15.65
C LEU A 206 11.90 11.30 -16.66
N GLN A 207 12.90 12.07 -16.22
CA GLN A 207 13.66 12.97 -17.10
C GLN A 207 14.43 12.21 -18.18
N SER A 208 15.10 11.10 -17.84
CA SER A 208 15.78 10.25 -18.82
C SER A 208 14.80 9.67 -19.83
N ARG A 209 13.62 9.22 -19.40
CA ARG A 209 12.56 8.68 -20.29
C ARG A 209 12.00 9.75 -21.22
N LEU A 210 11.72 10.96 -20.72
CA LEU A 210 11.30 12.09 -21.55
C LEU A 210 12.38 12.47 -22.58
N SER A 211 13.65 12.46 -22.18
CA SER A 211 14.77 12.69 -23.10
C SER A 211 14.83 11.63 -24.20
N LEU A 212 14.72 10.35 -23.82
CA LEU A 212 14.69 9.23 -24.77
C LEU A 212 13.51 9.32 -25.74
N HIS A 213 12.32 9.67 -25.24
CA HIS A 213 11.14 9.85 -26.08
C HIS A 213 11.34 10.97 -27.10
N LYS A 214 11.94 12.11 -26.69
CA LYS A 214 12.30 13.20 -27.61
C LYS A 214 13.31 12.76 -28.67
N GLN A 215 14.31 11.96 -28.29
CA GLN A 215 15.29 11.41 -29.22
C GLN A 215 14.64 10.47 -30.25
N PHE A 216 13.77 9.56 -29.80
CA PHE A 216 13.02 8.67 -30.70
C PHE A 216 12.11 9.46 -31.66
N ALA A 217 11.40 10.47 -31.15
CA ALA A 217 10.59 11.33 -32.00
C ALA A 217 11.45 12.08 -33.03
N SER A 218 12.63 12.58 -32.64
CA SER A 218 13.55 13.23 -33.58
C SER A 218 14.11 12.25 -34.61
N LEU A 219 14.44 11.02 -34.22
CA LEU A 219 14.95 9.97 -35.12
C LEU A 219 13.89 9.50 -36.12
N GLY A 220 12.64 9.33 -35.69
CA GLY A 220 11.52 8.97 -36.56
C GLY A 220 11.13 10.04 -37.58
N MET A 221 11.54 11.30 -37.36
CA MET A 221 11.40 12.39 -38.33
C MET A 221 12.49 12.38 -39.42
N TYR A 222 13.54 11.56 -39.29
CA TYR A 222 14.63 11.44 -40.27
C TYR A 222 14.54 10.20 -41.19
N THR A 223 13.48 9.38 -41.06
CA THR A 223 13.22 8.28 -41.99
C THR A 223 12.15 8.69 -43.00
N PHE A 224 12.59 9.27 -44.12
CA PHE A 224 11.87 9.36 -45.39
C PHE A 224 12.68 8.63 -46.47
#